data_AF-A0A9P7YL30-F1
#
_entry.id   AF-A0A9P7YL30-F1
#
_cell.length_a   1.000
_cell.length_b   1.000
_cell.length_c   1.000
_cell.angle_alpha   90.00
_cell.angle_beta   90.00
_cell.angle_gamma   90.00
#
_symmetry.space_group_name_H-M   'P 1'
#
loop_
_entity.id
_entity.type
_entity.pdbx_description
1 polymer ?
#
loop_
_entity_poly.entity_id
_entity_poly.type
_entity_poly.pdbx_seq_one_letter_code
_entity_poly.pdbx_strand_id
1 'polypeptide(L)'
;MKTTTFLSILAFAFTVSAMPQFNKDGAANVGNGAGGQFITGQCLSNADCASACCAKPLGICSAEAASLQAGKQGCGFVSAA
;
A
#
# COMPACT_ATOMS: atom_id res chain seq x y z
N MET A 1 -3.99 36.60 -35.69
CA MET A 1 -5.05 36.01 -34.83
C MET A 1 -5.67 34.86 -35.62
N LYS A 2 -5.73 33.59 -35.26
CA LYS A 2 -5.57 32.82 -34.02
C LYS A 2 -5.28 31.38 -34.49
N THR A 3 -4.05 30.88 -34.41
CA THR A 3 -3.74 29.47 -34.74
C THR A 3 -2.82 28.82 -33.71
N THR A 4 -2.48 29.51 -32.63
CA THR A 4 -1.53 29.05 -31.60
C THR A 4 -2.19 28.42 -30.36
N THR A 5 -3.50 28.12 -30.39
CA THR A 5 -4.24 27.69 -29.18
C THR A 5 -4.52 26.17 -29.11
N PHE A 6 -4.18 25.38 -30.13
CA PHE A 6 -4.58 23.96 -30.18
C PHE A 6 -3.54 22.94 -29.69
N LEU A 7 -2.33 23.36 -29.27
CA LEU A 7 -1.29 22.42 -28.84
C LEU A 7 -1.15 22.28 -27.31
N SER A 8 -1.96 22.98 -26.50
CA SER A 8 -1.76 23.04 -25.05
C SER A 8 -2.69 22.14 -24.21
N ILE A 9 -3.49 21.26 -24.82
CA ILE A 9 -4.50 20.46 -24.08
C ILE A 9 -4.05 19.01 -23.79
N LEU A 10 -2.85 18.59 -24.22
CA LEU A 10 -2.35 17.21 -24.02
C LEU A 10 -1.35 17.10 -22.86
N ALA A 11 -1.64 17.70 -21.70
CA ALA A 11 -0.76 17.64 -20.53
C ALA A 11 -1.51 17.38 -19.20
N PHE A 12 -2.67 16.72 -19.25
CA PHE A 12 -3.45 16.37 -18.05
C PHE A 12 -3.61 14.86 -17.88
N ALA A 13 -2.52 14.11 -18.06
CA ALA A 13 -2.47 12.70 -17.68
C ALA A 13 -1.23 12.47 -16.82
N PHE A 14 -1.40 11.64 -15.78
CA PHE A 14 -0.38 11.07 -14.90
C PHE A 14 0.04 11.88 -13.66
N THR A 15 -0.86 11.91 -12.67
CA THR A 15 -0.45 11.92 -11.26
C THR A 15 -1.15 10.80 -10.49
N VAL A 16 -0.95 9.54 -10.90
CA VAL A 16 -1.21 8.41 -9.99
C VAL A 16 0.02 8.26 -9.10
N SER A 17 -0.11 8.66 -7.84
CA SER A 17 0.91 8.47 -6.83
C SER A 17 1.19 6.97 -6.66
N ALA A 18 2.47 6.61 -6.64
CA ALA A 18 2.96 5.23 -6.54
C ALA A 18 2.73 4.64 -5.14
N MET A 19 1.48 4.41 -4.76
CA MET A 19 1.16 3.59 -3.59
C MET A 19 1.52 2.12 -3.88
N PRO A 20 2.15 1.42 -2.92
CA PRO A 20 2.51 0.02 -3.12
C PRO A 20 1.25 -0.80 -3.41
N GLN A 21 1.28 -1.52 -4.52
CA GLN A 21 0.21 -2.45 -4.87
C GLN A 21 0.21 -3.60 -3.87
N PHE A 22 -0.96 -3.89 -3.29
CA PHE A 22 -1.12 -5.09 -2.47
C PHE A 22 -1.18 -6.32 -3.36
N ASN A 23 -0.57 -7.41 -2.89
CA ASN A 23 -0.84 -8.69 -3.51
C ASN A 23 -2.28 -9.15 -3.17
N LYS A 24 -3.03 -9.46 -4.22
CA LYS A 24 -4.43 -9.86 -4.21
C LYS A 24 -4.67 -11.30 -3.76
N ASP A 25 -3.64 -12.17 -3.77
CA ASP A 25 -3.78 -13.59 -3.42
C ASP A 25 -4.21 -13.79 -1.94
N GLY A 26 -4.01 -12.76 -1.09
CA GLY A 26 -4.40 -12.74 0.31
C GLY A 26 -5.69 -11.98 0.62
N ALA A 27 -6.50 -11.62 -0.39
CA ALA A 27 -7.68 -10.77 -0.16
C ALA A 27 -8.66 -11.36 0.88
N ALA A 28 -8.81 -12.69 0.94
CA ALA A 28 -9.67 -13.36 1.89
C ALA A 28 -9.16 -13.35 3.35
N ASN A 29 -7.88 -13.02 3.58
CA ASN A 29 -7.29 -13.00 4.92
C ASN A 29 -7.04 -11.59 5.47
N VAL A 30 -7.54 -10.54 4.80
CA VAL A 30 -7.43 -9.17 5.29
C VAL A 30 -8.36 -8.97 6.50
N GLY A 31 -7.81 -8.55 7.63
CA GLY A 31 -8.59 -8.16 8.81
C GLY A 31 -9.15 -9.32 9.63
N ASN A 32 -8.81 -10.57 9.30
CA ASN A 32 -9.28 -11.74 10.05
C ASN A 32 -8.40 -12.08 11.26
N GLY A 33 -7.24 -11.42 11.41
CA GLY A 33 -6.33 -11.61 12.54
C GLY A 33 -5.71 -13.01 12.65
N ALA A 34 -5.78 -13.82 11.59
CA ALA A 34 -5.34 -15.22 11.61
C ALA A 34 -3.86 -15.42 11.17
N GLY A 35 -3.10 -14.34 10.96
CA GLY A 35 -1.73 -14.40 10.47
C GLY A 35 -1.61 -14.96 9.04
N GLY A 36 -2.70 -14.94 8.27
CA GLY A 36 -2.76 -15.55 6.93
C GLY A 36 -2.14 -14.72 5.81
N GLN A 37 -1.78 -13.46 6.06
CA GLN A 37 -1.21 -12.58 5.05
C GLN A 37 0.30 -12.76 4.92
N PHE A 38 0.76 -12.82 3.67
CA PHE A 38 2.17 -12.88 3.31
C PHE A 38 2.72 -11.47 3.03
N ILE A 39 4.05 -11.37 2.86
CA ILE A 39 4.73 -10.10 2.57
C ILE A 39 4.12 -9.46 1.31
N THR A 40 3.89 -8.15 1.32
CA THR A 40 3.14 -7.38 0.31
C THR A 40 1.62 -7.53 0.32
N GLY A 41 1.07 -8.42 1.16
CA GLY A 41 -0.37 -8.50 1.41
C GLY A 41 -0.88 -7.27 2.17
N GLN A 42 -2.15 -6.94 1.99
CA GLN A 42 -2.84 -5.90 2.76
C GLN A 42 -3.08 -6.36 4.20
N CYS A 43 -3.00 -5.45 5.16
CA CYS A 43 -3.30 -5.73 6.57
C CYS A 43 -3.97 -4.55 7.26
N LEU A 44 -4.81 -4.84 8.26
CA LEU A 44 -5.44 -3.87 9.14
C LEU A 44 -4.77 -3.84 10.52
N SER A 45 -4.06 -4.91 10.88
CA SER A 45 -3.28 -5.04 12.10
C SER A 45 -2.07 -5.98 11.92
N ASN A 46 -1.14 -5.98 12.88
CA ASN A 46 -0.04 -6.95 12.91
C ASN A 46 -0.54 -8.41 12.93
N ALA A 47 -1.72 -8.66 13.48
CA ALA A 47 -2.29 -10.01 13.58
C ALA A 47 -2.69 -10.59 12.22
N ASP A 48 -2.85 -9.77 11.18
CA ASP A 48 -3.15 -10.27 9.83
C ASP A 48 -1.93 -10.91 9.17
N CYS A 49 -0.72 -10.46 9.51
CA CYS A 49 0.51 -10.84 8.82
C CYS A 49 1.19 -12.04 9.47
N ALA A 50 1.60 -13.03 8.67
CA ALA A 50 2.47 -14.11 9.11
C ALA A 50 3.81 -13.61 9.67
N SER A 51 4.28 -12.45 9.19
CA SER A 51 5.49 -11.78 9.68
C SER A 51 5.28 -11.00 10.98
N ALA A 52 4.06 -10.96 11.52
CA ALA A 52 3.65 -10.14 12.66
C ALA A 52 3.91 -8.64 12.50
N CYS A 53 4.17 -8.15 11.28
CA CYS A 53 4.47 -6.75 11.00
C CYS A 53 3.58 -6.20 9.88
N CYS A 54 2.57 -5.44 10.28
CA CYS A 54 1.79 -4.59 9.40
C CYS A 54 2.39 -3.19 9.39
N ALA A 55 3.03 -2.81 8.29
CA ALA A 55 3.85 -1.60 8.24
C ALA A 55 3.00 -0.33 8.06
N LYS A 56 3.25 0.66 8.94
CA LYS A 56 2.67 2.00 8.87
C LYS A 56 3.38 2.85 7.80
N PRO A 57 2.72 3.87 7.26
CA PRO A 57 1.27 4.12 7.29
C PRO A 57 0.52 3.32 6.22
N LEU A 58 1.20 2.41 5.53
CA LEU A 58 0.74 1.84 4.26
C LEU A 58 -0.22 0.65 4.42
N GLY A 59 -0.29 0.03 5.60
CA GLY A 59 -1.14 -1.14 5.84
C GLY A 59 -0.71 -2.35 5.02
N ILE A 60 0.61 -2.56 4.90
CA ILE A 60 1.21 -3.64 4.10
C ILE A 60 2.06 -4.57 4.95
N CYS A 61 1.82 -5.88 4.83
CA CYS A 61 2.62 -6.89 5.51
C CYS A 61 4.07 -6.81 5.04
N SER A 62 4.98 -6.71 6.00
CA SER A 62 6.41 -6.46 5.76
C SER A 62 7.26 -7.37 6.61
N ALA A 63 8.47 -7.68 6.15
CA ALA A 63 9.48 -8.24 7.04
C ALA A 63 9.96 -7.13 8.00
N GLU A 64 10.38 -7.51 9.21
CA GLU A 64 10.93 -6.58 10.21
C GLU A 64 12.05 -5.70 9.63
N ALA A 65 13.01 -6.34 8.94
CA ALA A 65 14.11 -5.65 8.27
C ALA A 65 13.66 -4.70 7.15
N ALA A 66 12.45 -4.89 6.62
CA ALA A 66 11.85 -4.13 5.52
C ALA A 66 10.76 -3.15 6.00
N SER A 67 10.63 -2.92 7.31
CA SER A 67 9.55 -2.12 7.91
C SER A 67 9.76 -0.61 7.85
N LEU A 68 10.96 -0.13 7.48
CA LEU A 68 11.31 1.31 7.43
C LEU A 68 11.66 1.80 6.00
N GLN A 69 11.51 0.93 5.00
CA GLN A 69 11.89 1.19 3.61
C GLN A 69 10.66 1.48 2.75
N ALA A 70 10.87 2.10 1.59
CA ALA A 70 9.82 2.38 0.61
C ALA A 70 8.62 3.15 1.20
N GLY A 71 8.89 4.15 2.05
CA GLY A 71 7.87 5.00 2.67
C GLY A 71 7.19 4.40 3.91
N LYS A 72 7.69 3.27 4.42
CA LYS A 72 7.21 2.68 5.67
C LYS A 72 7.88 3.32 6.90
N GLN A 73 7.20 3.24 8.04
CA GLN A 73 7.56 3.89 9.30
C GLN A 73 7.59 2.92 10.49
N GLY A 74 7.77 1.62 10.21
CA GLY A 74 7.79 0.55 11.20
C GLY A 74 6.46 -0.19 11.29
N CYS A 75 6.45 -1.25 12.10
CA CYS A 75 5.31 -2.13 12.30
C CYS A 75 4.24 -1.53 13.23
N GLY A 76 3.09 -2.20 13.32
CA GLY A 76 2.02 -1.88 14.27
C GLY A 76 0.90 -1.02 13.71
N PHE A 77 0.72 -0.98 12.39
CA PHE A 77 -0.43 -0.29 11.78
C PHE A 77 -1.73 -0.85 12.36
N VAL A 78 -2.68 0.04 12.63
CA VAL A 78 -4.02 -0.30 13.11
C VAL A 78 -5.00 0.57 12.33
N SER A 79 -5.85 -0.05 11.52
CA SER A 79 -6.93 0.65 10.83
C SER A 79 -8.20 0.66 11.69
N ALA A 80 -8.99 1.74 11.63
CA ALA A 80 -10.37 1.72 12.10
C ALA A 80 -11.19 0.83 11.14
N ALA A 81 -11.99 -0.07 11.70
CA ALA A 81 -12.83 -1.03 10.97
C ALA A 81 -14.06 -0.38 10.34
#